data_AF-A0A4Q1EPH0-F1
#
_entry.id   AF-A0A4Q1EPH0-F1
#
_cell.length_a   1.000
_cell.length_b   1.000
_cell.length_c   1.000
_cell.angle_alpha   90.00
_cell.angle_beta   90.00
_cell.angle_gamma   90.00
#
_symmetry.space_group_name_H-M   'P 1'
#
loop_
_entity.id
_entity.type
_entity.pdbx_description
1 polymer ?
#
loop_
_entity_poly.entity_id
_entity_poly.type
_entity_poly.pdbx_seq_one_letter_code
_entity_poly.pdbx_strand_id
1 'polypeptide(L)' 'MNTLTILALSWQHILIVAILLVLLFGGKKIPELMRGVGSGIKEFKDAVKEEDKPDAEKNLLITIIILQVTKIP' A
#
# COMPACT_ATOMS: atom_id res chain seq x y z
N MET A 1 27.17 -30.68 -2.90
CA MET A 1 25.97 -31.33 -3.49
C MET A 1 24.65 -30.82 -2.90
N ASN A 2 24.71 -30.01 -1.84
CA ASN A 2 23.65 -29.37 -1.08
C ASN A 2 23.46 -27.87 -1.44
N THR A 3 24.43 -27.26 -2.11
CA THR A 3 24.31 -25.88 -2.63
C THR A 3 23.43 -25.81 -3.87
N LEU A 4 23.43 -26.86 -4.71
CA LEU A 4 22.55 -26.95 -5.88
C LEU A 4 21.08 -27.07 -5.49
N THR A 5 20.77 -27.71 -4.36
CA THR A 5 19.40 -27.77 -3.82
C THR A 5 18.91 -26.42 -3.25
N ILE A 6 19.83 -25.58 -2.76
CA ILE A 6 19.50 -24.22 -2.27
C ILE A 6 19.42 -23.22 -3.44
N LEU A 7 20.23 -23.38 -4.48
CA LEU A 7 20.14 -22.57 -5.71
C LEU A 7 18.99 -23.03 -6.61
N ALA A 8 18.65 -24.32 -6.57
CA ALA A 8 17.41 -24.89 -7.07
C ALA A 8 16.30 -24.84 -6.01
N LEU A 9 16.24 -23.76 -5.20
CA LEU A 9 15.00 -23.28 -4.57
C LEU A 9 14.03 -22.85 -5.67
N SER A 10 13.66 -23.84 -6.47
CA SER A 10 12.63 -23.87 -7.47
C SER A 10 11.31 -23.54 -6.78
N TRP A 11 10.41 -22.91 -7.53
CA TRP A 11 9.00 -22.70 -7.20
C TRP A 11 8.33 -23.93 -6.54
N GLN A 12 8.85 -25.14 -6.80
CA GLN A 12 8.46 -26.39 -6.16
C GLN A 12 8.53 -26.36 -4.63
N HIS A 13 9.59 -25.79 -4.02
CA HIS A 13 9.71 -25.73 -2.56
C HIS A 13 8.67 -24.78 -1.95
N ILE A 14 8.46 -23.63 -2.60
CA ILE A 14 7.41 -22.67 -2.20
C ILE A 14 6.03 -23.32 -2.31
N LEU A 15 5.79 -24.10 -3.37
CA LEU A 15 4.55 -24.83 -3.56
C LEU A 15 4.30 -25.87 -2.45
N ILE A 16 5.33 -26.62 -2.06
CA ILE A 16 5.27 -27.61 -0.98
C ILE A 16 4.94 -26.94 0.35
N VAL A 17 5.62 -25.84 0.69
CA VAL A 17 5.35 -25.07 1.92
C VAL A 17 3.94 -24.47 1.89
N ALA A 18 3.50 -23.93 0.76
CA ALA A 18 2.15 -23.40 0.61
C ALA A 18 1.07 -24.47 0.83
N ILE A 19 1.27 -25.68 0.29
CA ILE A 19 0.36 -26.82 0.52
C ILE A 19 0.34 -27.21 1.99
N LEU A 20 1.49 -27.25 2.67
CA LEU A 20 1.57 -27.53 4.10
C LEU A 20 0.81 -26.48 4.94
N LEU A 21 0.99 -25.20 4.61
CA LEU A 21 0.26 -24.10 5.25
C LEU A 21 -1.25 -24.21 5.02
N VAL A 22 -1.67 -24.59 3.82
CA VAL A 22 -3.08 -24.82 3.48
C VAL A 22 -3.66 -26.02 4.23
N LEU A 23 -2.88 -27.07 4.48
CA LEU A 23 -3.31 -28.21 5.28
C LEU A 23 -3.41 -27.88 6.78
N LEU A 24 -2.47 -27.08 7.30
CA LEU A 24 -2.44 -26.67 8.71
C LEU A 24 -3.49 -25.61 9.05
N PHE A 25 -3.62 -24.57 8.21
CA PHE A 25 -4.53 -23.45 8.45
C PHE A 25 -5.87 -23.58 7.72
N GLY A 26 -5.98 -24.49 6.75
CA GLY A 26 -7.13 -24.62 5.86
C GLY A 26 -7.08 -23.62 4.69
N GLY A 27 -7.51 -24.06 3.50
CA GLY A 27 -7.48 -23.24 2.27
C GLY A 27 -8.33 -21.96 2.32
N LYS A 28 -9.22 -21.82 3.32
CA LYS A 28 -10.07 -20.63 3.50
C LYS A 28 -9.41 -19.54 4.36
N LYS A 29 -8.48 -19.87 5.24
CA LYS A 29 -7.89 -18.90 6.19
C LYS A 29 -6.87 -17.97 5.56
N ILE A 30 -6.05 -18.45 4.63
CA ILE A 30 -5.07 -17.60 3.94
C ILE A 30 -5.77 -16.50 3.11
N PRO A 31 -6.81 -16.78 2.30
CA PRO A 31 -7.56 -15.74 1.59
C PRO A 31 -8.32 -14.78 2.51
N GLU A 32 -8.83 -15.26 3.65
CA GLU A 32 -9.54 -14.45 4.65
C GLU A 32 -8.59 -13.44 5.30
N LEU A 33 -7.38 -13.88 5.70
CA LEU A 33 -6.34 -13.02 6.24
C LEU A 33 -5.81 -12.02 5.21
N MET A 34 -5.56 -12.45 3.97
CA MET A 34 -5.12 -11.55 2.90
C MET A 34 -6.17 -10.47 2.58
N ARG A 35 -7.47 -10.83 2.61
CA ARG A 35 -8.55 -9.85 2.43
C ARG A 35 -8.59 -8.84 3.58
N GLY A 36 -8.49 -9.30 4.83
CA GLY A 36 -8.47 -8.40 5.99
C GLY A 36 -7.27 -7.43 5.97
N VAL A 37 -6.07 -7.95 5.73
CA VAL A 37 -4.84 -7.13 5.62
C VAL A 37 -4.91 -6.19 4.41
N GLY A 38 -5.38 -6.67 3.27
CA GLY A 38 -5.50 -5.87 2.04
C GLY A 38 -6.47 -4.70 2.19
N SER A 39 -7.60 -4.89 2.87
CA SER A 39 -8.53 -3.82 3.19
C SER A 39 -7.90 -2.77 4.12
N GLY A 40 -7.21 -3.21 5.18
CA GLY A 40 -6.53 -2.28 6.11
C GLY A 40 -5.43 -1.45 5.44
N ILE A 41 -4.62 -2.05 4.56
CA ILE A 41 -3.61 -1.32 3.78
C ILE A 41 -4.27 -0.31 2.82
N LYS A 42 -5.42 -0.67 2.23
CA LYS A 42 -6.17 0.22 1.34
C LYS A 42 -6.71 1.43 2.09
N GLU A 43 -7.39 1.22 3.22
CA GLU A 43 -7.91 2.29 4.08
C GLU A 43 -6.79 3.20 4.59
N PHE A 44 -5.66 2.62 5.00
CA PHE A 44 -4.48 3.36 5.42
C PHE A 44 -3.95 4.27 4.30
N LYS A 45 -3.83 3.74 3.08
CA LYS A 45 -3.38 4.52 1.92
C LYS A 45 -4.36 5.64 1.55
N ASP A 46 -5.67 5.37 1.65
CA ASP A 46 -6.70 6.33 1.29
C ASP A 46 -6.74 7.51 2.30
N ALA A 47 -6.56 7.22 3.60
CA ALA A 47 -6.44 8.24 4.65
C ALA A 47 -5.20 9.14 4.46
N VAL A 48 -4.04 8.54 4.18
CA VAL A 48 -2.79 9.28 3.90
C VAL A 48 -2.92 10.17 2.66
N LYS A 49 -3.65 9.72 1.63
CA LYS A 49 -3.91 10.52 0.42
C LYS A 49 -4.86 11.69 0.62
N GLU A 50 -5.75 11.63 1.61
CA GLU A 50 -6.63 12.75 1.94
C GLU A 50 -5.89 13.88 2.65
N GLU A 51 -4.89 13.56 3.48
CA GLU A 51 -4.01 14.54 4.12
C GLU A 51 -3.06 15.24 3.12
N ASP A 52 -2.74 14.57 1.99
CA ASP A 52 -1.88 15.11 0.93
C ASP A 52 -2.63 15.93 -0.15
N LYS A 53 -3.96 16.15 -0.01
CA LYS A 53 -4.66 17.08 -0.90
C LYS A 53 -4.24 18.50 -0.54
N PRO A 54 -3.54 19.24 -1.43
CA PRO A 54 -3.13 20.59 -1.11
C PRO A 54 -4.39 21.44 -0.96
N ASP A 55 -4.54 22.06 0.21
CA ASP A 55 -5.57 23.06 0.48
C ASP A 55 -5.59 24.08 -0.64
N ALA A 56 -6.61 23.98 -1.50
CA ALA A 56 -6.88 24.94 -2.56
C ALA A 56 -7.13 26.37 -2.00
N GLU A 57 -7.28 26.50 -0.69
CA GLU A 57 -7.48 27.75 0.02
C GLU A 57 -6.20 28.62 0.09
N LYS A 58 -5.00 28.01 0.07
CA LYS A 58 -3.74 28.78 0.14
C LYS A 58 -3.45 29.57 -1.14
N ASN A 59 -3.95 29.09 -2.29
CA ASN A 59 -3.83 29.77 -3.58
C ASN A 59 -4.74 31.00 -3.69
N LEU A 60 -5.87 31.00 -2.98
CA LEU A 60 -6.80 32.13 -2.97
C LEU A 60 -6.22 33.29 -2.14
N LEU A 61 -5.61 33.00 -0.99
CA LEU A 61 -4.93 33.99 -0.16
C LEU A 61 -3.73 34.61 -0.88
N ILE A 62 -2.92 33.81 -1.57
CA ILE A 62 -1.77 34.31 -2.36
C ILE A 62 -2.26 35.19 -3.53
N THR A 63 -3.34 34.80 -4.21
CA THR A 63 -3.93 35.60 -5.30
C THR A 63 -4.51 36.92 -4.79
N ILE A 64 -5.18 36.91 -3.62
CA ILE A 64 -5.71 38.12 -2.99
C ILE A 64 -4.57 39.05 -2.56
N ILE A 65 -3.48 38.52 -2.00
CA ILE A 65 -2.30 39.32 -1.62
C ILE A 65 -1.64 39.93 -2.87
N ILE A 66 -1.48 39.18 -3.97
CA ILE A 66 -0.88 39.69 -5.21
C ILE A 66 -1.79 40.73 -5.89
N LEU A 67 -3.12 40.55 -5.87
CA LEU A 67 -4.08 41.54 -6.36
C LEU A 67 -4.15 42.80 -5.50
N GLN A 68 -3.94 42.70 -4.19
CA GLN A 68 -3.84 43.86 -3.30
C GLN A 68 -2.53 44.63 -3.51
N VAL A 69 -1.40 43.92 -3.70
CA VAL A 69 -0.08 44.54 -3.91
C VAL A 69 0.06 45.21 -5.28
N THR A 70 -0.59 44.68 -6.32
CA THR A 70 -0.59 45.29 -7.67
C THR A 70 -1.56 46.47 -7.84
N LYS A 71 -2.45 46.71 -6.86
CA LYS A 71 -3.41 47.84 -6.87
C LYS A 71 -3.00 49.00 -5.97
N ILE A 72 -1.77 48.99 -5.49
CA ILE A 72 -1.16 50.13 -4.77
C ILE A 72 -0.36 50.92 -5.82
N PRO A 73 -0.78 52.15 -6.18
CA PRO A 73 0.05 53.06 -6.97
C PRO A 73 1.31 53.50 -6.23
#